data_AF-A0A2V7B9G4-F1
#
_entry.id   AF-A0A2V7B9G4-F1
#
_cell.length_a   1.000
_cell.length_b   1.000
_cell.length_c   1.000
_cell.angle_alpha   90.00
_cell.angle_beta   90.00
_cell.angle_gamma   90.00
#
_symmetry.space_group_name_H-M   'P 1'
#
loop_
_entity.id
_entity.type
_entity.pdbx_description
1 polymer ?
#
loop_
_entity_poly.entity_id
_entity_poly.type
_entity_poly.pdbx_seq_one_letter_code
_entity_poly.pdbx_strand_id
1 'polypeptide(L)' 'EAGVERLHFAWAGPIEPGHGHYYRIHGPTVLIELDNTQNDANHIHSVWHDPARDFGADLLGAHYEHGHRHHHG' A
#
# COMPACT_ATOMS: atom_id res chain seq x y z
N GLU A 1 16.30 -4.65 3.26
CA GLU A 1 15.78 -4.06 2.01
C GLU A 1 14.75 -4.98 1.37
N ALA A 2 13.71 -4.42 0.74
CA ALA A 2 12.61 -5.18 0.14
C ALA A 2 12.90 -5.68 -1.30
N GLY A 3 13.87 -5.09 -1.99
CA GLY A 3 14.31 -5.48 -3.33
C GLY A 3 13.24 -5.34 -4.44
N VAL A 4 13.67 -5.05 -5.67
CA VAL A 4 12.76 -4.89 -6.83
C VAL A 4 12.19 -6.23 -7.29
N GLU A 5 12.90 -7.32 -7.02
CA GLU A 5 12.51 -8.68 -7.36
C GLU A 5 11.23 -9.16 -6.67
N ARG A 6 10.79 -8.46 -5.61
CA ARG A 6 9.55 -8.73 -4.88
C ARG A 6 8.44 -7.72 -5.20
N LEU A 7 8.63 -6.91 -6.24
CA LEU A 7 7.59 -6.04 -6.76
C LEU A 7 6.73 -6.79 -7.79
N HIS A 8 5.43 -6.58 -7.67
CA HIS A 8 4.43 -7.13 -8.55
C HIS A 8 3.62 -6.01 -9.18
N PHE A 9 3.42 -6.10 -10.49
CA PHE A 9 2.61 -5.18 -11.26
C PHE A 9 1.30 -5.85 -11.69
N ALA A 10 0.20 -5.10 -11.61
CA ALA A 10 -1.09 -5.47 -12.16
C ALA A 10 -1.69 -4.31 -12.92
N TRP A 11 -2.39 -4.62 -14.01
CA TRP A 11 -3.13 -3.69 -14.84
C TRP A 11 -4.53 -4.23 -15.10
N ALA A 12 -5.52 -3.36 -15.10
CA ALA A 12 -6.86 -3.67 -15.54
C ALA A 12 -7.45 -2.49 -16.34
N GLY A 13 -8.06 -2.80 -17.48
CA GLY A 13 -8.67 -1.82 -18.38
C GLY A 13 -7.95 -1.68 -19.71
N PRO A 14 -8.49 -0.86 -20.63
CA PRO A 14 -7.91 -0.59 -21.94
C PRO A 14 -6.58 0.16 -21.81
N ILE A 15 -5.69 0.04 -22.80
CA ILE A 15 -4.42 0.80 -22.84
C ILE A 15 -4.56 2.11 -23.61
N GLU A 16 -5.71 2.31 -24.25
CA GLU A 16 -6.07 3.49 -25.01
C GLU A 16 -6.36 4.69 -24.08
N PRO A 17 -5.85 5.90 -24.40
CA PRO A 17 -6.15 7.10 -23.63
C PRO A 17 -7.66 7.37 -23.50
N GLY A 18 -8.04 8.00 -22.39
CA GLY A 18 -9.42 8.41 -22.12
C GLY A 18 -10.34 7.30 -21.61
N HIS A 19 -9.85 6.07 -21.45
CA HIS A 19 -10.62 4.97 -20.87
C HIS A 19 -10.26 4.75 -19.40
N GLY A 20 -11.26 4.26 -18.66
CA GLY A 20 -11.10 3.91 -17.26
C GLY A 20 -10.12 2.76 -17.11
N HIS A 21 -9.14 2.94 -16.23
CA HIS A 21 -8.09 1.96 -15.99
C HIS A 21 -7.65 1.97 -14.54
N TYR A 22 -7.04 0.86 -14.16
CA TYR A 22 -6.46 0.64 -12.85
C TYR A 22 -5.06 0.07 -13.03
N TYR A 23 -4.14 0.50 -12.17
CA TYR A 23 -2.89 -0.22 -11.97
C TYR A 23 -2.52 -0.30 -10.50
N ARG A 24 -1.73 -1.33 -10.20
CA ARG A 24 -1.11 -1.52 -8.90
C ARG A 24 0.34 -1.93 -9.04
N ILE A 25 1.20 -1.32 -8.23
CA ILE A 25 2.55 -1.78 -7.94
C ILE A 25 2.58 -2.10 -6.46
N HIS A 26 2.96 -3.33 -6.09
CA HIS A 26 3.03 -3.70 -4.69
C HIS A 26 4.17 -4.65 -4.38
N GLY A 27 4.62 -4.60 -3.14
CA GLY A 27 5.61 -5.49 -2.55
C GLY A 27 5.57 -5.39 -1.02
N PRO A 28 6.54 -5.99 -0.32
CA PRO A 28 6.51 -6.08 1.14
C PRO A 28 6.48 -4.75 1.90
N THR A 29 6.96 -3.66 1.29
CA THR A 29 7.08 -2.34 1.95
C THR A 29 6.52 -1.20 1.10
N VAL A 30 5.74 -1.51 0.06
CA VAL A 30 5.13 -0.50 -0.79
C VAL A 30 3.85 -1.02 -1.40
N LEU A 31 2.80 -0.21 -1.36
CA LEU A 31 1.63 -0.31 -2.21
C LEU A 31 1.46 1.04 -2.93
N ILE A 32 1.32 1.00 -4.25
CA ILE A 32 0.90 2.12 -5.08
C ILE A 32 -0.31 1.63 -5.88
N GLU A 33 -1.43 2.32 -5.75
CA GLU A 33 -2.63 2.06 -6.53
C GLU A 33 -3.10 3.34 -7.21
N LEU A 34 -3.58 3.18 -8.43
CA LEU A 34 -4.31 4.20 -9.16
C LEU A 34 -5.57 3.57 -9.73
N ASP A 35 -6.69 4.23 -9.51
CA ASP A 35 -8.00 3.88 -10.07
C ASP A 35 -8.60 5.12 -10.72
N ASN A 36 -8.80 5.06 -12.03
CA ASN A 36 -9.49 6.08 -12.81
C ASN A 36 -10.72 5.49 -13.52
N THR A 37 -11.41 4.54 -12.92
CA THR A 37 -12.58 3.89 -13.53
C THR A 37 -13.89 4.66 -13.31
N GLN A 38 -13.88 5.67 -12.43
CA GLN A 38 -15.05 6.46 -12.08
C GLN A 38 -15.26 7.65 -13.02
N ASN A 39 -16.50 8.15 -13.09
CA ASN A 39 -16.89 9.38 -13.80
C ASN A 39 -16.33 9.45 -15.24
N ASP A 40 -16.51 8.39 -16.03
CA ASP A 40 -15.99 8.32 -17.41
C ASP A 40 -14.49 8.61 -17.51
N ALA A 41 -13.71 8.04 -16.57
CA ALA A 41 -12.27 8.21 -16.49
C ALA A 41 -11.80 9.65 -16.27
N ASN A 42 -12.62 10.45 -15.57
CA ASN A 42 -12.36 11.85 -15.27
C ASN A 42 -12.20 12.10 -13.76
N HIS A 43 -12.04 11.06 -12.94
CA HIS A 43 -11.84 11.22 -11.50
C HIS A 43 -10.89 10.16 -10.96
N ILE A 44 -9.63 10.57 -10.82
CA ILE A 44 -8.55 9.70 -10.35
C ILE A 44 -8.58 9.58 -8.83
N HIS A 45 -8.57 8.34 -8.35
CA HIS A 45 -8.15 8.00 -7.00
C HIS A 45 -6.74 7.43 -7.04
N SER A 46 -5.89 7.85 -6.11
CA SER A 46 -4.55 7.28 -5.98
C SER A 46 -4.19 7.11 -4.52
N VAL A 47 -3.49 6.02 -4.22
CA VAL A 47 -3.03 5.68 -2.89
C VAL A 47 -1.57 5.27 -2.98
N TRP A 48 -0.80 5.71 -2.00
CA TRP A 48 0.52 5.18 -1.71
C TRP A 48 0.67 4.99 -0.21
N HIS A 49 1.21 3.85 0.21
CA HIS A 49 1.56 3.60 1.61
C HIS A 49 2.60 2.47 1.76
N ASP A 50 3.14 2.33 2.97
CA ASP A 50 4.03 1.24 3.38
C ASP A 50 3.22 0.23 4.22
N PRO A 51 2.82 -0.93 3.68
CA PRO A 51 2.01 -1.91 4.40
C PRO A 51 2.63 -2.39 5.72
N ALA A 52 3.96 -2.31 5.87
CA ALA A 52 4.65 -2.72 7.08
C ALA A 52 4.57 -1.68 8.22
N ARG A 53 4.16 -0.44 7.91
CA ARG A 53 4.14 0.69 8.85
C ARG A 53 2.77 1.37 8.97
N ASP A 54 1.79 0.80 8.31
CA ASP A 54 0.42 1.29 8.36
C ASP A 54 -0.22 1.16 9.75
N PHE A 55 -1.14 2.08 10.03
CA PHE A 55 -2.02 2.08 11.21
C PHE A 55 -1.30 1.93 12.56
N GLY A 56 -0.03 2.36 12.65
CA GLY A 56 0.73 2.38 13.90
C GLY A 56 1.07 0.98 14.44
N ALA A 57 0.99 -0.07 13.61
CA ALA A 57 1.29 -1.44 14.03
C ALA A 57 2.71 -1.59 14.62
N ASP A 58 3.69 -0.87 14.07
CA ASP A 58 5.09 -0.88 14.54
C ASP A 58 5.23 -0.18 15.91
N LEU A 59 4.63 1.00 16.08
CA LEU A 59 4.68 1.74 17.34
C LEU A 59 3.90 1.04 18.47
N LEU A 60 2.72 0.48 18.15
CA LEU A 60 1.91 -0.27 19.09
C LEU A 60 2.60 -1.59 19.49
N GLY A 61 3.19 -2.31 18.52
CA GLY A 61 3.99 -3.50 18.77
C GLY A 61 5.18 -3.21 19.69
N ALA A 62 5.95 -2.17 19.37
CA ALA A 62 7.08 -1.73 20.20
C ALA A 62 6.64 -1.34 21.62
N HIS A 63 5.49 -0.68 21.79
CA HIS A 63 4.95 -0.34 23.11
C HIS A 63 4.67 -1.59 23.96
N TYR A 64 4.08 -2.64 23.39
CA TYR A 64 3.84 -3.90 24.10
C TYR A 64 5.14 -4.63 24.49
N GLU A 65 6.14 -4.65 23.62
CA GLU A 65 7.43 -5.31 23.88
C GLU A 65 8.27 -4.64 24.98
N HIS A 66 8.15 -3.31 25.11
CA HIS A 66 8.89 -2.52 26.10
C HIS A 66 8.08 -2.29 27.39
N GLY A 67 6.75 -2.18 27.31
CA GLY A 67 5.87 -1.90 28.45
C GLY A 67 5.65 -3.09 29.38
N HIS A 68 5.72 -4.33 28.88
CA HIS A 68 5.50 -5.53 29.69
C HIS A 68 6.77 -6.19 30.24
N ARG A 69 7.95 -5.58 30.03
CA ARG A 69 9.20 -5.99 30.70
C ARG A 69 9.35 -5.45 32.13
N HIS A 70 8.41 -4.63 32.60
CA HIS A 70 8.45 -4.03 33.94
C HIS A 70 7.10 -4.19 34.68
N HIS A 71 6.72 -5.42 35.03
CA HIS A 71 5.93 -5.69 36.25
C HIS A 71 5.73 -7.20 36.44
N HIS A 72 6.76 -7.88 36.94
CA HIS A 72 6.60 -9.06 37.78
C HIS A 72 7.77 -9.06 38.77
N GLY A 73 7.45 -8.70 40.02
CA GLY A 73 8.37 -8.56 41.14
C GLY A 73 7.66 -7.82 42.26
#